data_AF-A0A933EJP8-F1
#
_entry.id   AF-A0A933EJP8-F1
#
_cell.length_a   1.000
_cell.length_b   1.000
_cell.length_c   1.000
_cell.angle_alpha   90.00
_cell.angle_beta   90.00
_cell.angle_gamma   90.00
#
_symmetry.space_group_name_H-M   'P 1'
#
loop_
_entity.id
_entity.type
_entity.pdbx_description
1 polymer ?
#
loop_
_entity_poly.entity_id
_entity_poly.type
_entity_poly.pdbx_seq_one_letter_code
_entity_poly.pdbx_strand_id
1 'polypeptide(L)'
;MDKILSARVDEGVLNKIALLAQALHTSKKKVIESAVQLYAQKIETVNQLDVFAQTSGAWKRRETASEIVQQVRNEFRKSMYRHRP
;
A
#
# COMPACT_ATOMS: atom_id res chain seq x y z
N MET A 1 -4.73 -9.10 -3.60
CA MET A 1 -3.93 -10.27 -3.17
C MET A 1 -3.87 -10.28 -1.66
N ASP A 2 -4.14 -11.42 -1.04
CA ASP A 2 -3.98 -11.57 0.41
C ASP A 2 -2.50 -11.77 0.78
N LYS A 3 -2.08 -11.21 1.92
CA LYS A 3 -0.73 -11.35 2.48
C LYS A 3 -0.84 -11.94 3.88
N ILE A 4 0.16 -12.71 4.29
CA ILE A 4 0.25 -13.23 5.66
C ILE A 4 0.79 -12.12 6.56
N LEU A 5 0.05 -11.82 7.63
CA LEU A 5 0.45 -10.91 8.71
C LEU A 5 0.58 -11.74 9.99
N SER A 6 1.75 -11.72 10.62
CA SER A 6 2.00 -12.34 11.92
C SER A 6 2.52 -11.30 12.91
N ALA A 7 1.98 -11.30 14.12
CA ALA A 7 2.40 -10.42 15.20
C ALA A 7 2.17 -11.10 16.55
N ARG A 8 2.99 -10.79 17.56
CA ARG A 8 2.71 -11.16 18.95
C ARG A 8 1.66 -10.19 19.48
N VAL A 9 0.59 -10.74 20.06
CA VAL A 9 -0.55 -9.97 20.57
C VAL A 9 -0.85 -10.45 21.98
N ASP A 10 -1.22 -9.52 22.86
CA ASP A 10 -1.69 -9.82 24.20
C ASP A 10 -2.95 -10.72 24.16
N GLU A 11 -3.07 -11.63 25.13
CA GLU A 11 -4.17 -12.58 25.21
C GLU A 11 -5.53 -11.88 25.37
N GLY A 12 -5.59 -10.81 26.17
CA GLY A 12 -6.81 -10.02 26.35
C GLY A 12 -7.26 -9.36 25.05
N VAL A 13 -6.31 -8.94 24.20
CA VAL A 13 -6.61 -8.39 22.88
C VAL A 13 -7.12 -9.49 21.94
N LEU A 14 -6.52 -10.69 21.95
CA LEU A 14 -6.98 -11.82 21.15
C LEU A 14 -8.42 -12.22 21.51
N ASN A 15 -8.75 -12.24 22.80
CA ASN A 15 -10.10 -12.53 23.31
C ASN A 15 -11.12 -11.48 22.86
N LYS A 16 -10.76 -10.19 22.90
CA LYS A 16 -11.61 -9.11 22.37
C LYS A 16 -11.87 -9.26 20.87
N ILE A 17 -10.85 -9.60 20.08
CA ILE A 17 -11.01 -9.86 18.64
C ILE A 17 -11.95 -11.04 18.40
N ALA A 18 -11.82 -12.12 19.18
CA ALA A 18 -12.70 -13.28 19.06
C ALA A 18 -14.15 -12.95 19.40
N LEU A 19 -14.39 -12.21 20.48
CA LEU A 19 -15.72 -11.77 20.89
C LEU A 19 -16.36 -10.87 19.83
N LEU A 20 -15.61 -9.90 19.30
CA LEU A 20 -16.09 -9.01 18.24
C LEU A 20 -16.43 -9.77 16.95
N ALA A 21 -15.62 -10.76 16.59
CA ALA A 21 -15.88 -11.59 15.41
C ALA A 21 -17.20 -12.37 15.56
N GLN A 22 -17.46 -12.93 16.74
CA GLN A 22 -18.73 -13.60 17.05
C GLN A 22 -19.92 -12.63 17.03
N ALA A 23 -19.80 -11.50 17.73
CA ALA A 23 -20.89 -10.52 17.85
C ALA A 23 -21.28 -9.90 16.51
N LEU A 24 -20.33 -9.73 15.59
CA LEU A 24 -20.54 -9.15 14.27
C LEU A 24 -20.78 -10.21 13.18
N HIS A 25 -20.88 -11.50 13.55
CA HIS A 25 -21.03 -12.63 12.61
C HIS A 25 -20.02 -12.58 11.46
N THR A 26 -18.76 -12.29 11.77
CA THR A 26 -17.70 -12.11 10.77
C THR A 26 -16.41 -12.81 11.18
N SER A 27 -15.40 -12.78 10.30
CA SER A 27 -14.10 -13.40 10.60
C SER A 27 -13.20 -12.46 11.40
N LYS A 28 -12.29 -13.04 12.20
CA LYS A 28 -11.23 -12.27 12.90
C LYS A 28 -10.41 -11.41 11.93
N LYS A 29 -10.15 -11.92 10.71
CA LYS A 29 -9.52 -11.16 9.60
C LYS A 29 -10.31 -9.88 9.32
N LYS A 30 -11.63 -10.00 9.09
CA LYS A 30 -12.47 -8.86 8.74
C LYS A 30 -12.57 -7.83 9.87
N VAL A 31 -12.59 -8.28 11.13
CA VAL A 31 -12.52 -7.39 12.30
C VAL A 31 -11.23 -6.57 12.28
N ILE A 32 -10.08 -7.23 12.09
CA ILE A 32 -8.77 -6.56 12.06
C ILE A 32 -8.68 -5.57 10.90
N GLU A 33 -9.06 -5.99 9.69
CA GLU A 33 -9.05 -5.13 8.50
C GLU A 33 -9.93 -3.89 8.67
N SER A 34 -11.15 -4.09 9.21
CA SER A 34 -12.08 -2.98 9.42
C SER A 34 -11.59 -2.02 10.50
N ALA A 35 -10.99 -2.53 11.58
CA ALA A 35 -10.40 -1.71 12.63
C ALA A 35 -9.22 -0.88 12.11
N VAL A 36 -8.33 -1.47 11.31
CA VAL A 36 -7.21 -0.76 10.67
C VAL A 36 -7.74 0.33 9.73
N GLN A 37 -8.78 0.02 8.95
CA GLN A 37 -9.37 0.99 8.03
C GLN A 37 -10.02 2.17 8.76
N LEU A 38 -10.77 1.91 9.85
CA LEU A 38 -11.34 2.97 10.70
C LEU A 38 -10.25 3.83 11.35
N TYR A 39 -9.15 3.20 11.78
CA TYR A 39 -8.02 3.92 12.35
C TYR A 39 -7.31 4.80 11.32
N ALA A 40 -7.10 4.29 10.10
CA ALA A 40 -6.54 5.05 8.99
C ALA A 40 -7.41 6.25 8.64
N GLN A 41 -8.72 6.06 8.45
CA GLN A 41 -9.66 7.15 8.20
C GLN A 41 -9.61 8.22 9.29
N LYS A 42 -9.58 7.81 10.57
CA LYS A 42 -9.44 8.75 11.70
C LYS A 42 -8.16 9.57 11.60
N ILE A 43 -7.03 8.96 11.22
CA ILE A 43 -5.76 9.67 11.04
C ILE A 43 -5.79 10.61 9.83
N GLU A 44 -6.33 10.18 8.69
CA GLU A 44 -6.47 11.01 7.48
C GLU A 44 -7.26 12.28 7.80
N THR A 45 -8.37 12.12 8.53
CA THR A 45 -9.25 13.24 8.89
C THR A 45 -8.59 14.21 9.87
N VAL A 46 -7.77 13.71 10.81
CA VAL A 46 -7.14 14.52 11.86
C VAL A 46 -5.85 15.19 11.38
N ASN A 47 -5.05 14.53 10.56
CA ASN A 47 -3.69 14.98 10.19
C ASN A 47 -3.54 15.43 8.73
N GLN A 48 -4.61 15.42 7.91
CA GLN A 48 -4.53 15.63 6.45
C GLN A 48 -3.45 14.77 5.77
N LEU A 49 -3.15 13.61 6.34
CA LEU A 49 -2.14 12.69 5.82
C LEU A 49 -2.80 11.79 4.78
N ASP A 50 -2.26 11.74 3.57
CA ASP A 50 -2.64 10.73 2.58
C ASP A 50 -1.94 9.40 2.94
N VAL A 51 -2.68 8.51 3.63
CA VAL A 51 -2.16 7.20 4.07
C VAL A 51 -1.85 6.31 2.87
N PHE A 52 -2.57 6.47 1.76
CA PHE A 52 -2.30 5.74 0.53
C PHE A 52 -0.96 6.16 -0.08
N ALA A 53 -0.66 7.46 -0.14
CA ALA A 53 0.63 7.97 -0.61
C ALA A 53 1.83 7.50 0.23
N GLN A 54 1.63 7.17 1.51
CA GLN A 54 2.69 6.67 2.39
C GLN A 54 2.85 5.15 2.39
N THR A 55 1.75 4.41 2.26
CA THR A 55 1.73 2.93 2.36
C THR A 55 1.81 2.24 1.02
N SER A 56 1.33 2.85 -0.07
CA SER A 56 1.83 2.52 -1.38
C SER A 56 3.32 2.85 -1.31
N GLY A 57 4.18 1.83 -1.30
CA GLY A 57 5.62 2.01 -1.31
C GLY A 57 5.94 2.82 -2.55
N ALA A 58 5.91 4.15 -2.39
CA ALA A 58 5.91 5.06 -3.50
C ALA A 58 7.24 4.77 -4.17
N TRP A 59 7.15 4.29 -5.40
CA TRP A 59 8.27 4.29 -6.30
C TRP A 59 8.60 5.78 -6.50
N LYS A 60 9.31 6.36 -5.53
CA LYS A 60 9.80 7.74 -5.53
C LYS A 60 10.94 7.76 -6.53
N ARG A 61 10.61 7.60 -7.81
CA ARG A 61 11.57 7.83 -8.89
C ARG A 61 11.98 9.28 -8.75
N ARG A 62 13.29 9.50 -8.78
CA ARG A 62 13.81 10.87 -8.87
C ARG A 62 13.37 11.48 -10.19
N GLU A 63 13.20 10.65 -11.21
CA GLU A 63 12.74 11.02 -12.53
C GLU A 63 11.21 11.10 -12.61
N THR A 64 10.74 12.18 -13.22
CA THR A 64 9.34 12.33 -13.63
C THR A 64 9.00 11.39 -14.79
N ALA A 65 7.71 11.11 -15.00
CA ALA A 65 7.26 10.30 -16.13
C ALA A 65 7.74 10.87 -17.48
N SER A 66 7.80 12.20 -17.61
CA SER A 66 8.27 12.88 -18.82
C SER A 66 9.76 12.61 -19.09
N GLU A 67 10.60 12.69 -18.06
CA GLU A 67 12.04 12.42 -18.15
C GLU A 67 12.31 10.98 -18.58
N ILE A 68 11.56 10.02 -18.03
CA ILE A 68 11.66 8.60 -18.40
C ILE A 68 11.30 8.39 -19.87
N VAL A 69 10.19 8.99 -20.33
CA VAL A 69 9.77 8.89 -21.74
C VAL A 69 10.83 9.47 -22.66
N GLN A 70 11.43 10.61 -22.29
CA GLN A 70 12.46 11.25 -23.08
C GLN A 70 13.75 10.41 -23.12
N GLN A 71 14.17 9.86 -21.99
CA GLN A 71 15.32 8.97 -21.89
C GLN A 71 15.15 7.72 -22.76
N VAL A 72 14.00 7.06 -22.68
CA VAL A 72 13.67 5.87 -23.48
C VAL A 72 13.68 6.18 -24.97
N ARG A 73 13.09 7.32 -25.38
CA ARG A 73 13.10 7.76 -26.79
C ARG A 73 14.52 8.03 -27.30
N ASN A 74 15.37 8.63 -26.47
CA ASN A 74 16.76 8.90 -26.85
C ASN A 74 17.57 7.62 -27.00
N GLU A 75 17.45 6.67 -26.07
CA GLU A 75 18.11 5.37 -26.18
C GLU A 75 17.60 4.56 -27.38
N PHE A 76 16.30 4.58 -27.64
CA PHE A 76 15.71 3.95 -28.82
C PHE A 76 16.20 4.59 -30.14
N ARG A 77 16.35 5.92 -30.18
CA ARG A 77 16.95 6.58 -31.35
C ARG A 77 18.40 6.18 -31.53
N LYS A 78 19.22 6.17 -30.47
CA LYS A 78 20.62 5.75 -30.53
C LYS A 78 20.77 4.33 -31.07
N SER A 79 19.91 3.39 -30.64
CA SER A 79 19.95 2.02 -31.14
C SER A 79 19.60 1.94 -32.63
N MET A 80 18.65 2.74 -33.10
CA MET A 80 18.28 2.84 -34.52
C MET A 80 19.39 3.46 -35.39
N TYR A 81 20.13 4.46 -34.89
CA TYR A 81 21.27 5.03 -35.62
C TYR A 81 22.49 4.11 -35.67
N ARG A 82 22.65 3.20 -34.70
CA ARG A 82 23.74 2.21 -34.68
C ARG A 82 23.67 1.20 -35.84
N HIS A 83 22.49 0.99 -36.43
CA HIS A 83 22.25 0.02 -37.50
C HIS A 83 21.79 0.70 -38.80
N ARG A 84 22.20 1.95 -39.03
CA ARG A 84 22.08 2.56 -40.36
C ARG A 84 23.31 2.17 -41.20
N PRO A 85 23.11 1.75 -42.47
CA PRO A 85 24.23 1.57 -43.42
C PRO A 85 24.93 2.89 -43.74
#